data_AF-A0A843HEK0-F1
#
_entry.id   AF-A0A843HEK0-F1
#
_cell.length_a   1.000
_cell.length_b   1.000
_cell.length_c   1.000
_cell.angle_alpha   90.00
_cell.angle_beta   90.00
_cell.angle_gamma   90.00
#
_symmetry.space_group_name_H-M   'P 1'
#
loop_
_entity.id
_entity.type
_entity.pdbx_description
1 polymer ?
#
loop_
_entity_poly.entity_id
_entity_poly.type
_entity_poly.pdbx_seq_one_letter_code
_entity_poly.pdbx_strand_id
1 'polypeptide(L)'
;MVDYEEILERLENNKKIHDKLVKEGVKKLNDKIKSDKYSVDSLIAESSLGYKYHDLIDQKDMINSKLKMDVNRYFHQIDVELYHLNNVLDNKSRMINYEFENKKEELLSNIKYKINL
;
A
#
# COMPACT_ATOMS: atom_id res chain seq x y z
N MET A 1 41.77 -61.91 21.06
CA MET A 1 41.60 -61.29 19.73
C MET A 1 40.60 -60.16 19.94
N VAL A 2 40.96 -58.92 19.65
CA VAL A 2 40.02 -57.80 19.79
C VAL A 2 38.97 -57.96 18.69
N ASP A 3 37.70 -57.98 19.06
CA ASP A 3 36.60 -58.08 18.10
C ASP A 3 36.37 -56.71 17.45
N TYR A 4 37.01 -56.53 16.29
CA TYR A 4 37.00 -55.27 15.56
C TYR A 4 35.62 -54.96 14.94
N GLU A 5 34.79 -55.96 14.68
CA GLU A 5 33.44 -55.77 14.13
C GLU A 5 32.51 -55.16 15.18
N GLU A 6 32.56 -55.64 16.43
CA GLU A 6 31.78 -55.06 17.53
C GLU A 6 32.16 -53.60 17.81
N ILE A 7 33.45 -53.27 17.73
CA ILE A 7 33.95 -51.90 17.92
C ILE A 7 33.47 -50.98 16.80
N LEU A 8 33.50 -51.45 15.54
CA LEU A 8 33.02 -50.69 14.38
C LEU A 8 31.52 -50.43 14.45
N GLU A 9 30.71 -51.44 14.80
CA GLU A 9 29.27 -51.25 14.99
C GLU A 9 28.94 -50.25 16.11
N ARG A 10 29.67 -50.31 17.23
CA ARG A 10 29.50 -49.34 18.33
C ARG A 10 29.85 -47.92 17.89
N LEU A 11 30.94 -47.73 17.14
CA LEU A 11 31.32 -46.43 16.60
C LEU A 11 30.29 -45.87 15.62
N GLU A 12 29.74 -46.73 14.74
CA GLU A 12 28.73 -46.32 13.77
C GLU A 12 27.40 -45.96 14.45
N ASN A 13 26.99 -46.73 15.46
CA ASN A 13 25.81 -46.42 16.26
C ASN A 13 25.97 -45.12 17.06
N ASN A 14 27.14 -44.90 17.67
CA ASN A 14 27.41 -43.65 18.36
C ASN A 14 27.37 -42.44 17.42
N LYS A 15 27.88 -42.58 16.19
CA LYS A 15 27.81 -41.54 15.17
C LYS A 15 26.36 -41.23 14.77
N LYS A 16 25.54 -42.27 14.56
CA LYS A 16 24.10 -42.12 14.27
C LYS A 16 23.34 -41.43 15.42
N ILE A 17 23.65 -41.77 16.66
CA ILE A 17 23.06 -41.15 17.86
C ILE A 17 23.46 -39.67 17.94
N HIS A 18 24.75 -39.36 17.76
CA HIS A 18 25.27 -38.00 17.78
C HIS A 18 24.61 -37.13 16.69
N ASP A 19 24.55 -37.62 15.45
CA ASP A 19 23.95 -36.88 14.34
C ASP A 19 22.45 -36.63 14.56
N LYS A 20 21.74 -37.58 15.18
CA LYS A 20 20.34 -37.42 15.57
C LYS A 20 20.18 -36.33 16.64
N LEU A 21 21.02 -36.33 17.67
CA LEU A 21 21.01 -35.31 18.73
C LEU A 21 21.32 -33.92 18.19
N VAL A 22 22.31 -33.80 17.29
CA VAL A 22 22.64 -32.53 16.63
C VAL A 22 21.46 -32.04 15.79
N LYS A 23 20.85 -32.92 14.99
CA LYS A 23 19.70 -32.56 14.14
C LYS A 23 18.49 -32.12 14.96
N GLU A 24 18.20 -32.80 16.07
CA GLU A 24 17.14 -32.40 17.00
C GLU A 24 17.47 -31.08 17.71
N GLY A 25 18.73 -30.86 18.09
CA GLY A 25 19.20 -29.61 18.68
C GLY A 25 19.05 -28.43 17.73
N VAL A 26 19.52 -28.58 16.48
CA VAL A 26 19.38 -27.55 15.43
C VAL A 26 17.91 -27.27 15.13
N LYS A 27 17.06 -28.31 15.05
CA LYS A 27 15.63 -28.14 14.81
C LYS A 27 14.96 -27.35 15.94
N LYS A 28 15.19 -27.73 17.21
CA LYS A 28 14.66 -27.01 18.38
C LYS A 28 15.14 -25.55 18.43
N LEU A 29 16.38 -25.30 18.04
CA LEU A 29 16.94 -23.94 18.03
C LEU A 29 16.32 -23.09 16.92
N ASN A 30 16.12 -23.67 15.74
CA ASN A 30 15.46 -23.02 14.61
C ASN A 30 13.97 -22.75 14.90
N ASP A 31 13.28 -23.70 15.54
CA ASP A 31 11.88 -23.54 15.97
C ASP A 31 11.76 -22.44 17.06
N LYS A 32 12.75 -22.32 17.96
CA LYS A 32 12.83 -21.22 18.93
C LYS A 32 13.06 -19.88 18.24
N ILE A 33 14.01 -19.78 17.31
CA ILE A 33 14.30 -18.52 16.57
C ILE A 33 13.09 -18.07 15.74
N LYS A 34 12.35 -19.02 15.15
CA LYS A 34 11.10 -18.76 14.41
C LYS A 34 9.90 -18.44 15.30
N SER A 35 9.98 -18.71 16.60
CA SER A 35 8.90 -18.34 17.52
C SER A 35 8.91 -16.82 17.72
N ASP A 36 7.73 -16.21 17.68
CA ASP A 36 7.52 -14.74 17.78
C ASP A 36 8.16 -14.09 19.02
N LYS A 37 8.58 -14.90 20.00
CA LYS A 37 9.33 -14.49 21.19
C LYS A 37 10.73 -13.92 20.90
N TYR A 38 11.29 -14.18 19.72
CA TYR A 38 12.60 -13.65 19.31
C TYR A 38 12.51 -12.69 18.11
N SER A 39 11.31 -12.21 17.79
CA SER A 39 11.17 -11.11 16.83
C SER A 39 11.85 -9.84 17.38
N VAL A 40 12.31 -8.98 16.49
CA VAL A 40 12.92 -7.69 16.88
C VAL A 40 11.94 -6.90 17.76
N ASP A 41 10.65 -6.95 17.42
CA ASP A 41 9.60 -6.26 18.17
C ASP A 41 9.42 -6.83 19.59
N SER A 42 9.49 -8.15 19.79
CA SER A 42 9.37 -8.75 21.13
C SER A 42 10.62 -8.54 21.98
N LEU A 43 11.81 -8.62 21.38
CA LEU A 43 13.08 -8.33 22.07
C LEU A 43 13.18 -6.86 22.50
N ILE A 44 12.66 -5.94 21.68
CA ILE A 44 12.66 -4.52 21.99
C ILE A 44 11.56 -4.20 23.02
N ALA A 45 10.38 -4.80 22.93
CA ALA A 45 9.30 -4.64 23.90
C ALA A 45 9.67 -5.14 25.31
N GLU A 46 10.46 -6.22 25.42
CA GLU A 46 10.99 -6.71 26.71
C GLU A 46 12.17 -5.87 27.24
N SER A 47 12.68 -4.93 26.44
CA SER A 47 13.81 -4.07 26.82
C SER A 47 13.38 -2.69 27.32
N SER A 48 14.25 -2.01 28.07
CA SER A 48 14.06 -0.61 28.48
C SER A 48 14.01 0.38 27.30
N LEU A 49 14.32 -0.06 26.08
CA LEU A 49 14.23 0.71 24.83
C LEU A 49 12.86 0.57 24.14
N GLY A 50 11.99 -0.32 24.61
CA GLY A 50 10.67 -0.60 24.02
C GLY A 50 9.83 0.66 23.78
N TYR A 51 9.74 1.53 24.80
CA TYR A 51 9.02 2.79 24.71
C TYR A 51 9.56 3.70 23.60
N LYS A 52 10.89 3.87 23.50
CA LYS A 52 11.51 4.70 22.45
C LYS A 52 11.26 4.15 21.05
N TYR A 53 11.25 2.83 20.89
CA TYR A 53 11.01 2.21 19.61
C TYR A 53 9.55 2.36 19.17
N HIS A 54 8.60 2.14 20.08
CA HIS A 54 7.18 2.38 19.82
C HIS A 54 6.91 3.87 19.50
N ASP A 55 7.50 4.80 20.25
CA ASP A 55 7.36 6.23 19.98
C ASP A 55 7.82 6.61 18.56
N LEU A 56 8.91 6.01 18.07
CA LEU A 56 9.42 6.26 16.72
C LEU A 56 8.50 5.68 15.63
N ILE A 57 7.91 4.50 15.88
CA ILE A 57 6.94 3.89 14.97
C ILE A 57 5.67 4.74 14.91
N ASP A 58 5.14 5.13 16.06
CA ASP A 58 3.93 5.94 16.15
C ASP A 58 4.13 7.30 15.47
N GLN A 59 5.28 7.95 15.67
CA GLN A 59 5.62 9.19 14.96
C GLN A 59 5.69 9.01 13.45
N LYS A 60 6.31 7.92 12.97
CA LYS A 60 6.37 7.59 11.54
C LYS A 60 4.97 7.38 10.97
N ASP A 61 4.11 6.65 11.67
CA ASP A 61 2.75 6.38 11.23
C ASP A 61 1.88 7.64 11.25
N MET A 62 2.05 8.52 12.24
CA MET A 62 1.45 9.85 12.27
C MET A 62 1.89 10.71 11.08
N ILE A 63 3.19 10.73 10.75
CA ILE A 63 3.72 11.47 9.59
C ILE A 63 3.10 10.94 8.30
N ASN A 64 3.05 9.62 8.13
CA ASN A 64 2.44 8.99 6.96
C ASN A 64 0.94 9.29 6.84
N SER A 65 0.21 9.25 7.97
CA SER A 65 -1.21 9.58 8.02
C SER A 65 -1.46 11.04 7.64
N LYS A 66 -0.68 11.97 8.20
CA LYS A 66 -0.77 13.40 7.89
C LYS A 66 -0.47 13.67 6.41
N LEU A 67 0.59 13.06 5.87
CA LEU A 67 0.92 13.19 4.45
C LEU A 67 -0.23 12.71 3.56
N LYS A 68 -0.83 11.54 3.86
CA LYS A 68 -1.99 11.02 3.13
C LYS A 68 -3.19 11.97 3.21
N MET A 69 -3.47 12.52 4.40
CA MET A 69 -4.54 13.50 4.58
C MET A 69 -4.32 14.76 3.74
N ASP A 70 -3.11 15.32 3.77
CA ASP A 70 -2.78 16.55 3.03
C ASP A 70 -2.87 16.33 1.51
N VAL A 71 -2.37 15.19 1.01
CA VAL A 71 -2.47 14.80 -0.40
C VAL A 71 -3.93 14.64 -0.83
N ASN A 72 -4.74 13.92 -0.04
CA ASN A 72 -6.16 13.74 -0.34
C ASN A 72 -6.91 15.06 -0.34
N ARG A 73 -6.62 15.95 0.62
CA ARG A 73 -7.21 17.29 0.68
C ARG A 73 -6.87 18.11 -0.55
N TYR A 74 -5.62 18.07 -0.99
CA TYR A 74 -5.17 18.80 -2.18
C TYR A 74 -5.85 18.29 -3.45
N PHE A 75 -5.89 16.97 -3.68
CA PHE A 75 -6.58 16.40 -4.84
C PHE A 75 -8.08 16.69 -4.82
N HIS A 76 -8.72 16.63 -3.65
CA HIS A 76 -10.12 16.99 -3.53
C HIS A 76 -10.38 18.46 -3.90
N GLN A 77 -9.49 19.38 -3.53
CA GLN A 77 -9.59 20.78 -3.95
C GLN A 77 -9.48 20.93 -5.47
N ILE A 78 -8.54 20.22 -6.10
CA ILE A 78 -8.42 20.19 -7.57
C ILE A 78 -9.72 19.69 -8.21
N ASP A 79 -10.30 18.60 -7.69
CA ASP A 79 -11.54 18.04 -8.23
C ASP A 79 -12.70 19.04 -8.15
N VAL A 80 -12.81 19.77 -7.04
CA VAL A 80 -13.82 20.82 -6.85
C VAL A 80 -13.61 21.97 -7.84
N GLU A 81 -12.36 22.42 -8.03
CA GLU A 81 -12.05 23.47 -9.00
C GLU A 81 -12.34 23.03 -10.44
N LEU A 82 -12.00 21.79 -10.81
CA LEU A 82 -12.34 21.20 -12.10
C LEU A 82 -13.85 21.11 -12.30
N TYR A 83 -14.61 20.73 -11.27
CA TYR A 83 -16.07 20.72 -11.32
C TYR A 83 -16.64 22.11 -11.57
N HIS A 84 -16.17 23.13 -10.85
CA HIS A 84 -16.59 24.52 -11.07
C HIS A 84 -16.25 25.01 -12.49
N LEU A 85 -15.04 24.72 -12.97
CA LEU A 85 -14.62 25.07 -14.32
C LEU A 85 -15.52 24.43 -15.38
N ASN A 86 -15.85 23.15 -15.21
CA ASN A 86 -16.71 22.42 -16.13
C ASN A 86 -18.12 23.03 -16.20
N ASN A 87 -18.70 23.39 -15.05
CA ASN A 87 -19.99 24.09 -15.00
C ASN A 87 -19.95 25.46 -15.71
N VAL A 88 -18.86 26.22 -15.56
CA VAL A 88 -18.69 27.50 -16.26
C VAL A 88 -18.60 27.29 -17.77
N LEU A 89 -17.85 26.28 -18.22
CA LEU A 89 -17.72 25.94 -19.64
C LEU A 89 -19.07 25.49 -20.24
N ASP A 90 -19.82 24.64 -19.54
CA ASP A 90 -21.13 24.17 -20.00
C ASP A 90 -22.12 25.34 -20.14
N ASN A 91 -22.17 26.24 -19.14
CA ASN A 91 -23.01 27.44 -19.21
C ASN A 91 -22.63 28.35 -20.38
N LYS A 92 -21.33 28.59 -20.61
CA LYS A 92 -20.86 29.38 -21.76
C LYS A 92 -21.22 28.71 -23.09
N SER A 93 -21.05 27.40 -23.18
CA SER A 93 -21.40 26.62 -24.37
C SER A 93 -22.90 26.74 -24.70
N ARG A 94 -23.76 26.61 -23.68
CA ARG A 94 -25.21 26.80 -23.83
C ARG A 94 -25.58 28.20 -24.32
N MET A 95 -24.94 29.24 -23.76
CA MET A 95 -25.17 30.62 -24.22
C MET A 95 -24.77 30.81 -25.69
N ILE A 96 -23.60 30.32 -26.08
CA ILE A 96 -23.14 30.41 -27.47
C ILE A 96 -24.10 29.69 -28.42
N ASN A 97 -24.55 28.49 -28.06
CA ASN A 97 -25.51 27.73 -28.86
C ASN A 97 -26.85 28.46 -29.00
N TYR A 98 -27.33 29.07 -27.92
CA TYR A 98 -28.55 29.86 -27.94
C TYR A 98 -28.42 31.08 -28.86
N GLU A 99 -27.33 31.85 -28.76
CA GLU A 99 -27.07 32.98 -29.65
C GLU A 99 -26.96 32.56 -31.12
N PHE A 100 -26.33 31.41 -31.37
CA PHE A 100 -26.20 30.85 -32.71
C PHE A 100 -27.56 30.48 -33.31
N GLU A 101 -28.39 29.73 -32.58
CA GLU A 101 -29.72 29.33 -33.06
C GLU A 101 -30.63 30.55 -33.27
N ASN A 102 -30.59 31.54 -32.38
CA ASN A 102 -31.34 32.79 -32.57
C ASN A 102 -30.94 33.52 -33.87
N LYS A 103 -29.63 33.67 -34.13
CA LYS A 103 -29.14 34.30 -35.37
C LYS A 103 -29.55 33.52 -36.62
N LYS A 104 -29.53 32.19 -36.53
CA LYS A 104 -29.96 31.30 -37.61
C LYS A 104 -31.45 31.45 -37.88
N GLU A 105 -32.29 31.48 -36.85
CA GLU A 105 -33.73 31.71 -36.99
C GLU A 105 -34.04 33.09 -37.58
N GLU A 106 -33.35 34.14 -37.12
CA GLU A 106 -33.50 35.50 -37.65
C GLU A 106 -33.16 35.56 -39.15
N LEU A 107 -32.04 34.96 -39.56
CA LEU A 107 -31.64 34.85 -40.97
C LEU A 107 -32.68 34.09 -41.80
N LEU A 108 -33.16 32.96 -41.31
CA LEU A 108 -34.18 32.16 -42.00
C LEU A 108 -35.50 32.94 -42.15
N SER A 109 -35.90 33.68 -41.12
CA SER A 109 -37.09 34.54 -41.15
C SER A 109 -36.94 35.63 -42.20
N ASN A 110 -35.81 36.33 -42.21
CA ASN A 110 -35.50 37.38 -43.19
C ASN A 110 -35.49 36.86 -44.64
N ILE A 111 -34.94 35.66 -44.87
CA ILE A 111 -34.93 35.03 -46.21
C ILE A 111 -36.37 34.67 -46.63
N LYS A 112 -37.16 34.04 -45.75
CA LYS A 112 -38.56 33.70 -46.05
C LYS A 112 -39.38 34.95 -46.38
N TYR A 113 -39.20 36.03 -45.64
CA TYR A 113 -39.94 37.27 -45.88
C TYR A 113 -39.57 37.92 -47.22
N LYS A 114 -38.29 37.84 -47.63
CA LYS A 114 -37.82 38.33 -48.94
C LYS A 114 -38.29 37.49 -50.14
N ILE A 115 -38.58 36.21 -49.95
CA ILE A 115 -39.08 35.32 -51.01
C ILE A 115 -40.60 35.49 -51.22
N ASN A 116 -41.33 35.95 -50.19
CA ASN A 116 -42.77 36.17 -50.23
C ASN A 116 -43.19 37.61 -50.61
N LEU A 117 -42.22 38.48 -50.91
CA LEU A 117 -42.39 39.83 -51.48
C LEU A 117 -42.04 39.81 -52.97
#